data_AF-A0A435AD70-F1
#
_entry.id   AF-A0A435AD70-F1
#
_cell.length_a   1.000
_cell.length_b   1.000
_cell.length_c   1.000
_cell.angle_alpha   90.00
_cell.angle_beta   90.00
_cell.angle_gamma   90.00
#
_symmetry.space_group_name_H-M   'P 1'
#
loop_
_entity.id
_entity.type
_entity.pdbx_description
1 polymer ?
#
loop_
_entity_poly.entity_id
_entity_poly.type
_entity_poly.pdbx_seq_one_letter_code
_entity_poly.pdbx_strand_id
1 'polypeptide(L)'
;MHSIKRFIPASFVVLWATGFIGARYAMPWAEPFTFLAARFVLAAILLAVLTTVLGSRKASRAEACHAAVAGLLMHGVYLGAVFWAIHRGMPAGFSALLVGLQPLI
;
A
#
# COMPACT_ATOMS: atom_id res chain seq x y z
N MET A 1 19.26 11.17 -18.06
CA MET A 1 17.99 10.67 -17.48
C MET A 1 18.03 9.19 -17.01
N HIS A 2 19.08 8.40 -17.30
CA HIS A 2 19.20 7.02 -16.80
C HIS A 2 19.52 6.91 -15.29
N SER A 3 20.23 7.89 -14.72
CA SER A 3 20.68 7.83 -13.32
C SER A 3 19.53 7.85 -12.30
N ILE A 4 18.46 8.62 -12.56
CA ILE A 4 17.34 8.79 -11.61
C ILE A 4 16.46 7.54 -11.51
N LYS A 5 16.32 6.80 -12.61
CA LYS A 5 15.54 5.56 -12.64
C LYS A 5 16.13 4.48 -11.75
N ARG A 6 17.45 4.53 -11.48
CA ARG A 6 18.16 3.61 -10.58
C ARG A 6 17.78 3.78 -9.11
N PHE A 7 17.26 4.96 -8.73
CA PHE A 7 16.83 5.22 -7.36
C PHE A 7 15.38 4.80 -7.08
N ILE A 8 14.56 4.58 -8.12
CA ILE A 8 13.13 4.23 -7.95
C ILE A 8 12.95 2.99 -7.05
N PRO A 9 13.68 1.87 -7.22
CA PRO A 9 13.51 0.72 -6.34
C PRO A 9 13.89 1.02 -4.89
N ALA A 10 14.98 1.75 -4.66
CA ALA A 10 15.41 2.11 -3.31
C ALA A 10 14.38 3.02 -2.63
N SER A 11 13.87 4.03 -3.33
CA SER A 11 12.82 4.91 -2.84
C SER A 11 11.53 4.14 -2.55
N PHE A 12 11.16 3.20 -3.43
CA PHE A 12 10.00 2.33 -3.21
C PHE A 12 10.16 1.51 -1.92
N VAL A 13 11.30 0.87 -1.71
CA VAL A 13 11.56 0.08 -0.49
C VAL A 13 11.45 0.94 0.77
N VAL A 14 12.06 2.13 0.77
CA VAL A 14 11.98 3.05 1.92
C VAL A 14 10.54 3.46 2.19
N LEU A 15 9.83 3.95 1.16
CA LEU A 15 8.43 4.37 1.29
C LEU A 15 7.52 3.21 1.71
N TRP A 16 7.72 2.01 1.16
CA TRP A 16 6.94 0.83 1.48
C TRP A 16 7.14 0.37 2.93
N ALA A 17 8.41 0.31 3.38
CA ALA A 17 8.75 -0.12 4.74
C ALA A 17 8.13 0.77 5.82
N THR A 18 7.95 2.07 5.55
CA THR A 18 7.26 2.98 6.49
C THR A 18 5.83 2.54 6.82
N GLY A 19 5.17 1.77 5.94
CA GLY A 19 3.84 1.23 6.18
C GLY A 19 3.78 0.30 7.40
N PHE A 20 4.80 -0.52 7.62
CA PHE A 20 4.89 -1.43 8.77
C PHE A 20 5.28 -0.70 10.05
N ILE A 21 6.08 0.36 9.94
CA ILE A 21 6.39 1.27 11.04
C ILE A 21 5.09 1.96 11.49
N GLY A 22 4.33 2.52 10.54
CA GLY A 22 3.02 3.11 10.80
C GLY A 22 2.05 2.12 11.42
N ALA A 23 2.00 0.88 10.93
CA ALA A 23 1.18 -0.18 11.53
C ALA A 23 1.53 -0.39 13.01
N ARG A 24 2.81 -0.59 13.33
CA ARG A 24 3.28 -0.80 14.71
C ARG A 24 2.86 0.33 15.65
N TYR A 25 2.99 1.59 15.19
CA TYR A 25 2.64 2.74 16.01
C TYR A 25 1.14 3.01 16.07
N ALA A 26 0.38 2.67 15.05
CA ALA A 26 -1.05 2.96 14.98
C ALA A 26 -1.93 1.89 15.63
N MET A 27 -1.53 0.61 15.63
CA MET A 27 -2.36 -0.49 16.14
C MET A 27 -2.80 -0.36 17.60
N PRO A 28 -2.05 0.29 18.52
CA PRO A 28 -2.53 0.56 19.88
C PRO A 28 -3.65 1.61 19.96
N TRP A 29 -3.82 2.45 18.93
CA TRP A 29 -4.68 3.64 18.96
C TRP A 29 -5.84 3.59 17.96
N ALA A 30 -5.74 2.74 16.94
CA ALA A 30 -6.73 2.65 15.87
C ALA A 30 -6.99 1.20 15.47
N GLU A 31 -8.24 0.91 15.14
CA GLU A 31 -8.62 -0.34 14.51
C GLU A 31 -7.94 -0.47 13.13
N PRO A 32 -7.49 -1.68 12.75
CA PRO A 32 -6.66 -1.90 11.57
C PRO A 32 -7.35 -1.46 10.27
N PHE A 33 -8.65 -1.74 10.13
CA PHE A 33 -9.41 -1.42 8.93
C PHE A 33 -9.71 0.07 8.82
N THR A 34 -10.02 0.74 9.93
CA THR A 34 -10.23 2.19 9.99
C THR A 34 -8.95 2.96 9.63
N PHE A 35 -7.81 2.51 10.17
CA PHE A 35 -6.50 3.06 9.81
C PHE A 35 -6.18 2.91 8.33
N LEU A 36 -6.39 1.70 7.78
CA LEU A 36 -6.18 1.44 6.35
C LEU A 36 -7.13 2.26 5.46
N ALA A 37 -8.40 2.36 5.82
CA ALA A 37 -9.38 3.15 5.08
C ALA A 37 -8.95 4.63 5.01
N ALA A 38 -8.56 5.23 6.13
CA ALA A 38 -8.05 6.59 6.15
C ALA A 38 -6.80 6.75 5.26
N ARG A 39 -5.85 5.81 5.36
CA ARG A 39 -4.63 5.80 4.55
C ARG A 39 -4.93 5.71 3.05
N PHE A 40 -5.86 4.87 2.63
CA PHE A 40 -6.21 4.71 1.22
C PHE A 40 -7.07 5.84 0.68
N VAL A 41 -7.92 6.48 1.49
CA VAL A 41 -8.62 7.71 1.10
C VAL A 41 -7.61 8.83 0.83
N LEU A 42 -6.63 9.01 1.72
CA LEU A 42 -5.55 9.98 1.51
C LEU A 42 -4.75 9.67 0.23
N ALA A 43 -4.39 8.41 0.02
CA ALA A 43 -3.69 7.99 -1.19
C ALA A 43 -4.54 8.23 -2.46
N ALA A 44 -5.84 7.96 -2.42
CA ALA A 44 -6.76 8.20 -3.53
C ALA A 44 -6.86 9.68 -3.87
N ILE A 45 -6.93 10.57 -2.87
CA ILE A 45 -6.94 12.03 -3.08
C ILE A 45 -5.62 12.48 -3.72
N LEU A 46 -4.49 12.04 -3.20
CA LEU A 46 -3.16 12.39 -3.74
C LEU A 46 -3.00 11.92 -5.20
N LEU A 47 -3.41 10.69 -5.49
CA LEU A 47 -3.36 10.16 -6.85
C LEU A 47 -4.36 10.89 -7.78
N ALA A 48 -5.55 11.24 -7.30
CA ALA A 48 -6.50 12.02 -8.08
C ALA A 48 -5.91 13.38 -8.47
N VAL A 49 -5.34 14.12 -7.52
CA VAL A 49 -4.64 15.40 -7.78
C VAL A 49 -3.47 15.19 -8.75
N LEU A 50 -2.67 14.14 -8.58
CA LEU A 50 -1.54 13.89 -9.46
C LEU A 50 -1.99 13.60 -10.91
N THR A 51 -3.04 12.80 -11.09
CA THR A 51 -3.57 12.46 -12.42
C THR A 51 -4.18 13.67 -13.13
N THR A 52 -4.80 14.60 -12.40
CA THR A 52 -5.33 15.85 -12.98
C THR A 52 -4.20 16.81 -13.38
N VAL A 53 -3.17 16.96 -12.54
CA VAL A 53 -2.00 17.82 -12.84
C VAL A 53 -1.20 17.28 -14.03
N LEU A 54 -1.04 15.95 -14.14
CA LEU A 54 -0.27 15.32 -15.23
C LEU A 54 -1.07 15.13 -16.53
N GLY A 55 -2.37 15.46 -16.56
CA GLY A 55 -3.20 15.29 -17.75
C GLY A 55 -3.32 13.83 -18.21
N SER A 56 -3.42 12.90 -17.26
CA SER A 56 -3.41 11.45 -17.57
C SER A 56 -4.63 11.02 -18.40
N ARG A 57 -4.43 10.02 -19.28
CA ARG A 57 -5.51 9.42 -20.07
C ARG A 57 -6.55 8.77 -19.15
N LYS A 58 -7.84 9.00 -19.43
CA LYS A 58 -8.93 8.30 -18.74
C LYS A 58 -8.88 6.80 -19.08
N ALA A 59 -8.87 5.96 -18.04
CA ALA A 59 -8.96 4.52 -18.19
C ALA A 59 -10.32 4.13 -18.78
N SER A 60 -10.33 3.08 -19.60
CA SER A 60 -11.57 2.44 -20.05
C SER A 60 -12.28 1.75 -18.87
N ARG A 61 -13.58 1.47 -19.01
CA ARG A 61 -14.35 0.76 -17.98
C ARG A 61 -13.77 -0.62 -17.66
N ALA A 62 -13.24 -1.33 -18.66
CA ALA A 62 -12.62 -2.64 -18.48
C ALA A 62 -11.29 -2.54 -17.69
N GLU A 63 -10.42 -1.59 -18.05
CA GLU A 63 -9.17 -1.34 -17.32
C GLU A 63 -9.45 -0.92 -15.87
N ALA A 64 -10.44 -0.04 -15.65
CA ALA A 64 -10.85 0.38 -14.33
C ALA A 64 -11.37 -0.80 -13.50
N CYS A 65 -12.17 -1.70 -14.08
CA CYS A 65 -12.68 -2.88 -13.40
C CYS A 65 -11.54 -3.83 -13.00
N HIS A 66 -10.64 -4.17 -13.93
CA HIS A 66 -9.48 -5.01 -13.63
C HIS A 66 -8.58 -4.39 -12.56
N ALA A 67 -8.30 -3.09 -12.64
CA ALA A 67 -7.52 -2.37 -11.65
C ALA A 67 -8.22 -2.35 -10.28
N ALA A 68 -9.55 -2.21 -10.25
CA ALA A 68 -10.32 -2.25 -9.01
C ALA A 68 -10.26 -3.62 -8.35
N VAL A 69 -10.41 -4.71 -9.12
CA VAL A 69 -10.31 -6.08 -8.60
C VAL A 69 -8.90 -6.36 -8.08
N ALA A 70 -7.86 -6.05 -8.87
CA ALA A 70 -6.48 -6.20 -8.43
C ALA A 70 -6.18 -5.35 -7.18
N GLY A 71 -6.65 -4.11 -7.17
CA GLY A 71 -6.53 -3.19 -6.04
C GLY A 71 -7.22 -3.73 -4.79
N LEU A 72 -8.43 -4.27 -4.90
CA LEU A 72 -9.18 -4.88 -3.80
C LEU A 72 -8.43 -6.07 -3.20
N LEU A 73 -7.87 -6.94 -4.04
CA LEU A 73 -7.12 -8.11 -3.58
C LEU A 73 -5.81 -7.70 -2.88
N MET A 74 -5.06 -6.76 -3.47
CA MET A 74 -3.76 -6.34 -2.92
C MET A 74 -3.90 -5.43 -1.70
N HIS A 75 -4.77 -4.43 -1.75
CA HIS A 75 -4.85 -3.39 -0.72
C HIS A 75 -5.96 -3.65 0.29
N GLY A 76 -7.05 -4.30 -0.13
CA GLY A 76 -8.14 -4.69 0.77
C GLY A 76 -7.83 -5.99 1.48
N VAL A 77 -7.80 -7.11 0.73
CA VAL A 77 -7.68 -8.45 1.32
C VAL A 77 -6.29 -8.66 1.91
N TYR A 78 -5.23 -8.50 1.10
CA TYR A 78 -3.87 -8.80 1.53
C TYR A 78 -3.38 -7.85 2.63
N LEU A 79 -3.35 -6.54 2.40
CA LEU A 79 -2.93 -5.59 3.43
C LEU A 79 -3.87 -5.57 4.64
N GLY A 80 -5.18 -5.76 4.43
CA GLY A 80 -6.14 -5.90 5.52
C GLY A 80 -5.83 -7.07 6.44
N ALA A 81 -5.57 -8.25 5.88
CA ALA A 81 -5.19 -9.44 6.64
C ALA A 81 -3.87 -9.24 7.40
N VAL A 82 -2.87 -8.59 6.78
CA VAL A 82 -1.59 -8.27 7.43
C VAL A 82 -1.79 -7.35 8.63
N PHE A 83 -2.51 -6.23 8.46
CA PHE A 83 -2.75 -5.27 9.54
C PHE A 83 -3.61 -5.87 10.65
N TRP A 84 -4.59 -6.69 10.29
CA TRP A 84 -5.39 -7.44 11.26
C TRP A 84 -4.52 -8.39 12.09
N ALA A 85 -3.60 -9.14 11.47
CA ALA A 85 -2.68 -10.01 12.18
C ALA A 85 -1.77 -9.21 13.14
N ILE A 86 -1.25 -8.06 12.70
CA ILE A 86 -0.43 -7.18 13.56
C ILE A 86 -1.25 -6.67 14.75
N HIS A 87 -2.49 -6.24 14.52
CA HIS A 87 -3.39 -5.82 15.60
C HIS A 87 -3.69 -6.96 16.59
N ARG A 88 -3.74 -8.21 16.13
CA ARG A 88 -3.91 -9.42 16.97
C ARG A 88 -2.64 -9.87 17.68
N GLY A 89 -1.55 -9.09 17.62
CA GLY A 89 -0.32 -9.34 18.37
C GLY A 89 0.84 -9.88 17.53
N MET A 90 0.68 -10.02 16.21
CA MET A 90 1.81 -10.39 15.34
C MET A 90 2.85 -9.26 15.32
N PRO A 91 4.14 -9.54 15.56
CA PRO A 91 5.18 -8.51 15.43
C PRO A 91 5.24 -7.95 14.02
N ALA A 92 5.09 -6.63 13.88
CA ALA A 92 5.10 -5.95 12.57
C ALA A 92 6.39 -6.24 11.76
N GLY A 93 7.54 -6.40 12.43
CA GLY A 93 8.80 -6.77 11.80
C GLY A 93 8.77 -8.18 11.19
N PHE A 94 8.15 -9.15 11.88
CA PHE A 94 8.01 -10.50 11.35
C PHE A 94 7.05 -10.52 10.14
N SER A 95 5.93 -9.81 10.23
CA SER A 95 5.04 -9.60 9.07
C SER A 95 5.77 -8.95 7.90
N ALA A 96 6.61 -7.94 8.14
CA ALA A 96 7.39 -7.27 7.09
C ALA A 96 8.41 -8.21 6.43
N LEU A 97 9.04 -9.10 7.19
CA LEU A 97 9.95 -10.13 6.65
C LEU A 97 9.19 -11.13 5.77
N LEU A 98 8.05 -11.65 6.25
CA LEU A 98 7.20 -12.56 5.46
C LEU A 98 6.74 -11.93 4.15
N VAL A 99 6.25 -10.69 4.21
CA VAL A 99 5.85 -9.92 3.02
C VAL A 99 7.04 -9.67 2.10
N GLY A 100 8.20 -9.30 2.65
CA GLY A 100 9.41 -9.03 1.88
C GLY A 100 10.02 -10.26 1.21
N LEU A 101 9.65 -11.46 1.63
CA LEU A 101 10.07 -12.73 1.03
C LEU A 101 9.19 -13.17 -0.16
N GLN A 102 8.06 -12.50 -0.41
CA GLN A 102 7.26 -12.72 -1.63
C GLN A 102 8.08 -12.16 -2.81
N PRO A 103 8.78 -13.03 -3.59
CA PRO A 103 8.18 -13.99 -4.52
C PRO A 103 8.80 -15.40 -4.43
N LEU A 104 9.27 -15.83 -3.24
CA LEU A 104 9.87 -17.16 -3.06
C LEU A 104 8.86 -18.33 -3.25
N ILE A 105 7.57 -18.02 -3.41
CA ILE A 105 6.48 -18.93 -3.78
C ILE A 105 5.86 -18.50 -5.11
#